data_AF-A0A3C0T5B1-F1
#
_entry.id   AF-A0A3C0T5B1-F1
#
_cell.length_a   1.000
_cell.length_b   1.000
_cell.length_c   1.000
_cell.angle_alpha   90.00
_cell.angle_beta   90.00
_cell.angle_gamma   90.00
#
_symmetry.space_group_name_H-M   'P 1'
#
loop_
_entity.id
_entity.type
_entity.pdbx_description
1 polymer ?
#
loop_
_entity_poly.entity_id
_entity_poly.type
_entity_poly.pdbx_seq_one_letter_code
_entity_poly.pdbx_strand_id
1 'polypeptide(L)' 'FEAGVALSGWEVKALRAGKAQLTDTYVLLKDGEAFLLGCNITPLK' A
#
# COMPACT_ATOMS: atom_id res chain seq x y z
N PHE A 1 -12.24 2.26 12.17
CA PHE A 1 -11.80 3.30 11.22
C PHE A 1 -11.44 2.63 9.93
N GLU A 2 -11.79 3.24 8.80
CA GLU A 2 -11.47 2.74 7.47
C GLU A 2 -10.81 3.89 6.70
N ALA A 3 -9.79 3.57 5.93
CA ALA A 3 -9.11 4.52 5.07
C ALA A 3 -8.85 3.87 3.71
N GLY A 4 -9.14 4.60 2.64
CA GLY A 4 -8.70 4.23 1.30
C GLY A 4 -7.21 4.49 1.14
N VAL A 5 -6.56 3.71 0.27
CA VAL A 5 -5.18 3.94 -0.17
C VAL A 5 -5.16 4.20 -1.66
N ALA A 6 -4.46 5.26 -2.07
CA ALA A 6 -4.25 5.56 -3.47
C ALA A 6 -3.09 4.70 -4.00
N LEU A 7 -3.43 3.71 -4.84
CA LEU A 7 -2.47 2.81 -5.47
C LEU A 7 -2.48 2.99 -6.98
N SER A 8 -1.34 2.73 -7.60
CA SER A 8 -1.17 2.68 -9.05
C SER A 8 -1.86 1.45 -9.64
N GLY A 9 -2.27 1.53 -10.90
CA GLY A 9 -3.03 0.46 -11.55
C GLY A 9 -2.35 -0.92 -11.57
N TRP A 10 -1.01 -0.97 -11.55
CA TRP A 10 -0.27 -2.24 -11.45
C TRP A 10 -0.19 -2.77 -10.02
N GLU A 11 -0.13 -1.89 -9.01
CA GLU A 11 -0.14 -2.26 -7.59
C GLU A 11 -1.47 -2.88 -7.20
N VAL A 12 -2.58 -2.34 -7.72
CA VAL A 12 -3.92 -2.93 -7.55
C VAL A 12 -3.97 -4.35 -8.12
N LYS A 13 -3.36 -4.60 -9.28
CA LYS A 13 -3.30 -5.94 -9.87
C LYS A 13 -2.46 -6.89 -9.03
N ALA A 14 -1.30 -6.44 -8.52
CA ALA A 14 -0.45 -7.23 -7.64
C ALA A 14 -1.14 -7.57 -6.31
N LEU A 15 -1.84 -6.60 -5.70
CA LEU A 15 -2.60 -6.77 -4.48
C LEU A 15 -3.75 -7.79 -4.66
N ARG A 16 -4.49 -7.71 -5.77
CA ARG A 16 -5.53 -8.69 -6.13
C ARG A 16 -4.97 -10.09 -6.34
N ALA A 17 -3.71 -10.21 -6.75
CA ALA A 17 -3.01 -11.49 -6.88
C ALA A 17 -2.37 -11.98 -5.56
N GLY A 18 -2.60 -11.28 -4.44
CA GLY A 18 -2.03 -11.62 -3.13
C GLY A 18 -0.52 -11.33 -3.01
N LYS A 19 0.05 -10.54 -3.92
CA LYS A 19 1.47 -10.20 -3.96
C LYS A 19 1.80 -8.88 -3.26
N ALA A 20 1.21 -8.67 -2.09
CA ALA A 20 1.50 -7.51 -1.25
C ALA A 20 1.74 -7.95 0.19
N GLN A 21 2.76 -7.38 0.82
CA GLN A 21 3.16 -7.65 2.18
C GLN A 21 3.17 -6.36 2.98
N LEU A 22 2.36 -6.33 4.04
CA LEU A 22 2.24 -5.21 4.96
C LEU A 22 3.05 -5.44 6.26
N THR A 23 4.06 -6.31 6.23
CA THR A 23 4.94 -6.55 7.38
C THR A 23 5.77 -5.30 7.64
N ASP A 24 5.87 -4.89 8.91
CA ASP A 24 6.60 -3.69 9.36
C ASP A 24 6.17 -2.39 8.64
N THR A 25 4.93 -2.37 8.15
CA THR A 25 4.33 -1.21 7.51
C THR A 25 3.71 -0.29 8.55
N TYR A 26 3.91 1.02 8.42
CA TYR A 26 3.34 2.03 9.29
C TYR A 26 2.77 3.19 8.50
N VAL A 27 1.90 3.96 9.15
CA VAL A 27 1.28 5.15 8.56
C VAL A 27 1.93 6.38 9.18
N LEU A 28 2.52 7.23 8.34
CA LEU A 28 3.02 8.53 8.73
C LEU A 28 1.96 9.57 8.45
N LEU A 29 1.50 10.25 9.50
CA LEU A 29 0.62 11.41 9.37
C LEU A 29 1.48 12.66 9.29
N LYS A 30 1.42 13.37 8.16
CA LYS A 30 2.17 14.60 7.93
C LYS A 30 1.30 15.61 7.21
N ASP A 31 1.23 16.83 7.75
CA ASP A 31 0.51 17.97 7.14
C ASP A 31 -0.97 17.68 6.82
N GLY A 32 -1.61 16.79 7.60
CA GLY A 32 -3.02 16.38 7.40
C GLY A 32 -3.21 15.21 6.42
N GLU A 33 -2.13 14.69 5.84
CA GLU A 33 -2.14 13.56 4.92
C GLU A 33 -1.58 12.30 5.58
N ALA A 34 -2.09 11.13 5.18
CA ALA A 34 -1.66 9.83 5.67
C ALA A 34 -0.84 9.10 4.60
N PHE A 35 0.42 8.82 4.89
CA PHE A 35 1.33 8.12 4.00
C PHE A 35 1.60 6.71 4.51
N LEU A 36 1.37 5.71 3.66
CA LEU A 36 1.70 4.32 3.97
C LEU A 36 3.18 4.06 3.62
N LEU A 37 3.99 3.69 4.62
CA LEU A 37 5.42 3.44 4.48
C LEU A 37 5.75 2.02 4.90
N GLY A 38 6.69 1.38 4.19
CA GLY A 38 7.13 0.01 4.48
C GLY A 38 6.28 -1.09 3.84
N CYS A 39 5.28 -0.76 3.04
CA CYS A 39 4.49 -1.74 2.28
C CYS A 39 5.31 -2.26 1.08
N ASN A 40 5.46 -3.58 0.97
CA ASN A 40 6.13 -4.21 -0.16
C ASN A 40 5.09 -4.78 -1.14
N ILE A 41 5.07 -4.26 -2.36
CA ILE A 41 4.18 -4.72 -3.44
C ILE A 41 5.06 -5.31 -4.55
N THR A 42 4.94 -6.62 -4.77
CA THR A 42 5.74 -7.31 -5.79
C THR A 42 5.06 -7.19 -7.16
N PRO A 43 5.76 -6.67 -8.18
CA PRO A 43 5.20 -6.57 -9.53
C PRO A 43 4.75 -7.93 -10.09
N LEU A 44 3.71 -7.89 -10.91
CA LEU A 44 3.32 -9.05 -11.72
C LEU A 44 4.28 -9.19 -12.90
N LYS A 45 4.63 -10.44 -13.22
CA LYS A 45 5.40 -10.79 -14.41
C LYS A 45 4.47 -10.95 -15.60
#